data_AF-A0A7S3CJT8-F1
#
_entry.id   AF-A0A7S3CJT8-F1
#
_cell.length_a   1.000
_cell.length_b   1.000
_cell.length_c   1.000
_cell.angle_alpha   90.00
_cell.angle_beta   90.00
_cell.angle_gamma   90.00
#
_symmetry.space_group_name_H-M   'P 1'
#
loop_
_entity.id
_entity.type
_entity.pdbx_description
1 polymer ?
#
loop_
_entity_poly.entity_id
_entity_poly.type
_entity_poly.pdbx_seq_one_letter_code
_entity_poly.pdbx_strand_id
1 'polypeptide(L)'
;TGVVVHGDELARKHLAEDLMDDMDPEKGRYLLDWISKEEVVFARTTPSQKLLIVDACQKAGHVVAVTGDGVNDSPAIKKADIGIAMGSGSDVAKNAADMLLLDDNFSSIVNGVEEGRLIFDNLKKSIAYTLQSNIPEILPFIFFIIFQVPLPLSTVLILCIDLGCDMIPAISFAYENPELDIMERAPRNSKRDHLVNTKLISFSYLQVGMIQGAAGMFTYMMVLNDFGIRPSAIWGISGLEAPLPNEGDVYDLDNNYINADTGECAIVNGNTNVADKNEANRIALGWDFTKHAEVDIRLFYSFEHQRKDDAWTSCRFGLGEDFPDFYKLSSVTDSPICYSTEALKYAQAAYLVSIVTVQAAGLISAKTRNLSLYQQGMVNGTSNFGLFSEFALVAFLLYVKGLNPALGTRQIPFPHFAVPSFSFYITIFFYDELRKIYLRRGMV
;
A
#
# COMPACT_ATOMS: atom_id res chain seq x y z
N THR A 1 32.12 29.34 -24.78
CA THR A 1 33.51 29.76 -24.49
C THR A 1 33.68 29.79 -22.99
N GLY A 2 34.60 29.00 -22.45
CA GLY A 2 34.83 28.94 -21.00
C GLY A 2 35.33 30.26 -20.41
N VAL A 3 35.01 30.49 -19.14
CA VAL A 3 35.40 31.71 -18.40
C VAL A 3 36.26 31.36 -17.20
N VAL A 4 37.38 32.06 -17.07
CA VAL A 4 38.24 31.99 -15.88
C VAL A 4 38.02 33.25 -15.06
N VAL A 5 37.63 33.09 -13.79
CA VAL A 5 37.39 34.19 -12.86
C VAL A 5 38.43 34.12 -11.74
N HIS A 6 39.17 35.20 -11.54
CA HIS A 6 40.12 35.30 -10.43
C HIS A 6 39.44 35.73 -9.13
N GLY A 7 39.93 35.22 -7.99
CA GLY A 7 39.44 35.57 -6.65
C GLY A 7 39.44 37.07 -6.36
N ASP A 8 40.40 37.82 -6.91
CA ASP A 8 40.47 39.29 -6.76
C ASP A 8 39.30 39.98 -7.48
N GLU A 9 38.89 39.47 -8.64
CA GLU A 9 37.75 39.99 -9.39
C GLU A 9 36.43 39.67 -8.69
N LEU A 10 36.32 38.45 -8.14
CA LEU A 10 35.19 38.04 -7.31
C LEU A 10 35.06 38.93 -6.07
N ALA A 11 36.17 39.21 -5.38
CA ALA A 11 36.20 40.12 -4.23
C ALA A 11 35.77 41.54 -4.61
N ARG A 12 36.30 42.08 -5.71
CA ARG A 12 35.96 43.42 -6.19
C ARG A 12 34.46 43.55 -6.50
N LYS A 13 33.87 42.57 -7.18
CA LYS A 13 32.43 42.59 -7.48
C LYS A 13 31.58 42.41 -6.24
N HIS A 14 32.00 41.55 -5.31
CA HIS A 14 31.29 41.36 -4.05
C HIS A 14 31.29 42.63 -3.19
N LEU A 15 32.44 43.32 -3.07
CA LEU A 15 32.54 44.62 -2.41
C LEU A 15 31.66 45.69 -3.07
N ALA A 16 31.52 45.66 -4.40
CA ALA A 16 30.64 46.58 -5.11
C ALA A 16 29.15 46.32 -4.81
N GLU A 17 28.78 45.06 -4.52
CA GLU A 17 27.43 44.69 -4.10
C GLU A 17 27.13 44.96 -2.64
N ASP A 18 28.13 44.90 -1.75
CA ASP A 18 27.97 45.27 -0.34
C ASP A 18 27.59 46.76 -0.18
N LEU A 19 27.90 47.58 -1.19
CA LEU A 19 27.52 48.99 -1.28
C LEU A 19 26.10 49.21 -1.85
N MET A 20 25.46 48.15 -2.38
CA MET A 20 24.09 48.19 -2.90
C MET A 20 23.08 47.80 -1.82
N ASP A 21 21.91 48.43 -1.86
CA ASP A 21 20.82 48.16 -0.92
C ASP A 21 20.38 46.69 -1.00
N ASP A 22 20.00 46.10 0.14
CA ASP A 22 19.67 44.67 0.24
C ASP A 22 18.44 44.28 -0.59
N MET A 23 17.61 45.27 -0.95
CA MET A 23 16.40 45.11 -1.78
C MET A 23 16.66 45.28 -3.28
N ASP A 24 17.91 45.52 -3.70
CA ASP A 24 18.24 45.72 -5.12
C ASP A 24 18.19 44.38 -5.88
N PRO A 25 17.34 44.25 -6.93
CA PRO A 25 17.23 43.04 -7.73
C PRO A 25 18.50 42.70 -8.55
N GLU A 26 19.48 43.61 -8.64
CA GLU A 26 20.76 43.34 -9.30
C GLU A 26 21.77 42.60 -8.41
N LYS A 27 21.57 42.60 -7.09
CA LYS A 27 22.45 41.95 -6.11
C LYS A 27 22.49 40.43 -6.31
N GLY A 28 23.67 39.88 -6.58
CA GLY A 28 23.94 38.47 -6.85
C GLY A 28 23.85 38.04 -8.32
N ARG A 29 23.46 38.91 -9.25
CA ARG A 29 23.28 38.53 -10.68
C ARG A 29 24.58 38.21 -11.40
N TYR A 30 25.71 38.78 -10.99
CA TYR A 30 26.99 38.52 -11.66
C TYR A 30 27.48 37.08 -11.48
N LEU A 31 27.25 36.51 -10.29
CA LEU A 31 27.56 35.11 -10.00
C LEU A 31 26.68 34.19 -10.86
N LEU A 32 25.39 34.51 -10.99
CA LEU A 32 24.47 33.76 -11.84
C LEU A 32 24.89 33.81 -13.32
N ASP A 33 25.32 34.97 -13.82
CA ASP A 33 25.80 35.13 -15.19
C ASP A 33 27.05 34.28 -15.46
N TRP A 34 27.97 34.21 -14.49
CA TRP A 34 29.14 33.33 -14.59
C TRP A 34 28.75 31.86 -14.53
N ILE A 35 27.91 31.46 -13.57
CA ILE A 35 27.47 30.06 -13.37
C ILE A 35 26.63 29.56 -14.56
N SER A 36 25.95 30.44 -15.29
CA SER A 36 25.12 30.07 -16.45
C SER A 36 25.93 29.54 -17.65
N LYS A 37 27.25 29.72 -17.65
CA LYS A 37 28.13 29.29 -18.74
C LYS A 37 28.51 27.81 -18.56
N GLU A 38 28.65 27.10 -19.67
CA GLU A 38 28.96 25.66 -19.67
C GLU A 38 30.30 25.32 -18.99
N GLU A 39 31.30 26.20 -19.09
CA GLU A 39 32.63 25.98 -18.55
C GLU A 39 33.08 27.20 -17.72
N VAL A 40 33.33 26.99 -16.43
CA VAL A 40 33.76 28.06 -15.50
C VAL A 40 34.89 27.55 -14.61
N VAL A 41 35.94 28.36 -14.46
CA VAL A 41 37.06 28.07 -13.56
C VAL A 41 37.26 29.24 -12.62
N PHE A 42 37.12 29.00 -11.31
CA PHE A 42 37.46 29.98 -10.27
C PHE A 42 38.89 29.72 -9.77
N ALA A 43 39.79 30.70 -9.93
CA ALA A 43 41.20 30.55 -9.59
C ALA A 43 41.63 31.51 -8.47
N ARG A 44 42.56 31.05 -7.61
CA ARG A 44 43.06 31.78 -6.43
C ARG A 44 41.96 32.24 -5.47
N THR A 45 41.01 31.38 -5.17
CA THR A 45 39.89 31.69 -4.26
C THR A 45 40.23 31.44 -2.80
N THR A 46 39.77 32.31 -1.91
CA THR A 46 39.82 32.09 -0.45
C THR A 46 38.73 31.10 0.02
N PRO A 47 38.84 30.50 1.22
CA PRO A 47 37.80 29.59 1.75
C PRO A 47 36.40 30.22 1.78
N SER A 48 36.30 31.49 2.20
CA SER A 48 35.02 32.24 2.24
C SER A 48 34.43 32.43 0.85
N GLN A 49 35.27 32.65 -0.17
CA GLN A 49 34.84 32.77 -1.55
C GLN A 49 34.32 31.45 -2.13
N LYS A 50 34.92 30.30 -1.75
CA LYS A 50 34.38 28.99 -2.15
C LYS A 50 32.98 28.78 -1.60
N LEU A 51 32.73 29.17 -0.35
CA LEU A 51 31.40 29.12 0.26
C LEU A 51 30.40 30.02 -0.49
N LEU A 52 30.81 31.22 -0.89
CA LEU A 52 29.97 32.14 -1.68
C LEU A 52 29.58 31.54 -3.03
N ILE A 53 30.51 30.86 -3.71
CA ILE A 53 30.25 30.20 -4.99
C ILE A 53 29.22 29.07 -4.81
N VAL A 54 29.37 28.25 -3.78
CA VAL A 54 28.41 27.16 -3.48
C VAL A 54 27.02 27.73 -3.18
N ASP A 55 26.94 28.78 -2.36
CA ASP A 55 25.68 29.43 -2.01
C ASP A 55 24.99 30.04 -3.25
N ALA A 56 25.76 30.62 -4.18
CA ALA A 56 25.24 31.13 -5.44
C ALA A 56 24.70 30.02 -6.36
N CYS A 57 25.41 28.90 -6.48
CA CYS A 57 24.94 27.74 -7.24
C CYS A 57 23.65 27.15 -6.64
N GLN A 58 23.54 27.09 -5.31
CA GLN A 58 22.32 26.66 -4.62
C GLN A 58 21.16 27.64 -4.83
N LYS A 59 21.42 28.96 -4.78
CA LYS A 59 20.41 30.00 -5.07
C LYS A 59 19.90 29.95 -6.51
N ALA A 60 20.73 29.53 -7.46
CA ALA A 60 20.32 29.27 -8.84
C ALA A 60 19.33 28.07 -8.95
N GLY A 61 19.20 27.27 -7.88
CA GLY A 61 18.32 26.10 -7.82
C GLY A 61 18.98 24.80 -8.26
N HIS A 62 20.31 24.76 -8.38
CA HIS A 62 21.07 23.55 -8.63
C HIS A 62 21.33 22.79 -7.34
N VAL A 63 21.47 21.47 -7.45
CA VAL A 63 21.98 20.61 -6.36
C VAL A 63 23.48 20.50 -6.52
N VAL A 64 24.23 20.88 -5.48
CA VAL A 64 25.69 21.07 -5.54
C VAL A 64 26.41 20.06 -4.66
N ALA A 65 27.30 19.29 -5.27
CA ALA A 65 28.27 18.45 -4.58
C ALA A 65 29.64 19.15 -4.58
N VAL A 66 30.33 19.13 -3.44
CA VAL A 66 31.69 19.70 -3.32
C VAL A 66 32.67 18.62 -2.87
N THR A 67 33.74 18.45 -3.65
CA THR A 67 34.83 17.51 -3.35
C THR A 67 36.07 18.29 -2.94
N GLY A 68 36.70 17.92 -1.82
CA GLY A 68 37.95 18.55 -1.39
C GLY A 68 38.69 17.75 -0.32
N ASP A 69 39.95 18.08 -0.11
CA ASP A 69 40.86 17.41 0.82
C ASP A 69 41.45 18.37 1.87
N GLY A 70 41.52 19.67 1.55
CA GLY A 70 42.13 20.69 2.38
C GLY A 70 41.22 21.28 3.45
N VAL A 71 41.82 21.80 4.52
CA VAL A 71 41.11 22.57 5.57
C VAL A 71 40.37 23.77 4.97
N ASN A 72 40.90 24.32 3.87
CA ASN A 72 40.32 25.43 3.10
C ASN A 72 38.99 25.09 2.43
N ASP A 73 38.70 23.80 2.20
CA ASP A 73 37.47 23.35 1.55
C ASP A 73 36.37 23.07 2.55
N SER A 74 36.70 22.88 3.83
CA SER A 74 35.75 22.54 4.90
C SER A 74 34.49 23.43 4.93
N PRO A 75 34.59 24.78 4.80
CA PRO A 75 33.39 25.62 4.78
C PRO A 75 32.49 25.36 3.56
N ALA A 76 33.08 25.12 2.38
CA ALA A 76 32.36 24.85 1.15
C ALA A 76 31.75 23.44 1.14
N ILE A 77 32.52 22.43 1.61
CA ILE A 77 32.08 21.05 1.81
C ILE A 77 30.86 21.03 2.74
N LYS A 78 30.91 21.78 3.85
CA LYS A 78 29.80 21.78 4.82
C LYS A 78 28.55 22.49 4.33
N LYS A 79 28.70 23.48 3.45
CA LYS A 79 27.60 24.25 2.87
C LYS A 79 26.93 23.53 1.69
N ALA A 80 27.65 22.66 1.00
CA ALA A 80 27.16 21.87 -0.12
C ALA A 80 25.96 20.99 0.27
N ASP A 81 25.17 20.57 -0.72
CA ASP A 81 24.07 19.61 -0.48
C ASP A 81 24.62 18.21 -0.18
N ILE A 82 25.82 17.91 -0.71
CA ILE A 82 26.63 16.76 -0.33
C ILE A 82 28.11 17.13 -0.35
N GLY A 83 28.75 17.06 0.81
CA GLY A 83 30.20 17.22 0.95
C GLY A 83 30.93 15.89 0.78
N ILE A 84 31.96 15.86 -0.07
CA ILE A 84 32.77 14.66 -0.32
C ILE A 84 34.23 14.98 0.06
N ALA A 85 34.81 14.19 0.95
CA ALA A 85 36.22 14.32 1.32
C ALA A 85 37.04 13.08 0.99
N MET A 86 38.31 13.31 0.69
CA MET A 86 39.30 12.26 0.44
C MET A 86 39.74 11.64 1.78
N GLY A 87 40.02 10.34 1.79
CA GLY A 87 40.53 9.61 2.95
C GLY A 87 41.90 10.14 3.42
N SER A 88 42.75 10.54 2.48
CA SER A 88 44.01 11.26 2.75
C SER A 88 43.85 12.74 3.08
N GLY A 89 42.62 13.27 3.03
CA GLY A 89 42.32 14.66 3.35
C GLY A 89 42.61 15.03 4.81
N SER A 90 42.54 16.32 5.11
CA SER A 90 42.65 16.84 6.47
C SER A 90 41.49 16.36 7.36
N ASP A 91 41.73 16.20 8.66
CA ASP A 91 40.67 15.77 9.59
C ASP A 91 39.51 16.76 9.65
N VAL A 92 39.78 18.05 9.41
CA VAL A 92 38.74 19.08 9.34
C VAL A 92 37.84 18.86 8.12
N ALA A 93 38.42 18.56 6.95
CA ALA A 93 37.64 18.26 5.75
C ALA A 93 36.84 16.96 5.91
N LYS A 94 37.43 15.91 6.48
CA LYS A 94 36.74 14.64 6.76
C LYS A 94 35.53 14.81 7.69
N ASN A 95 35.68 15.59 8.75
CA ASN A 95 34.58 15.85 9.69
C ASN A 95 33.50 16.79 9.12
N ALA A 96 33.84 17.58 8.10
CA ALA A 96 32.91 18.48 7.44
C ALA A 96 32.05 17.78 6.36
N ALA A 97 32.58 16.71 5.75
CA ALA A 97 31.96 15.97 4.66
C ALA A 97 30.87 14.99 5.11
N ASP A 98 29.91 14.74 4.21
CA ASP A 98 28.84 13.75 4.38
C ASP A 98 29.25 12.36 3.82
N MET A 99 30.20 12.34 2.88
CA MET A 99 30.74 11.13 2.27
C MET A 99 32.28 11.15 2.27
N LEU A 100 32.90 10.01 2.60
CA LEU A 100 34.34 9.84 2.63
C LEU A 100 34.79 8.80 1.60
N LEU A 101 35.77 9.16 0.77
CA LEU A 101 36.40 8.25 -0.19
C LEU A 101 37.64 7.61 0.46
N LEU A 102 37.46 6.44 1.07
CA LEU A 102 38.54 5.76 1.80
C LEU A 102 39.71 5.34 0.92
N ASP A 103 39.46 5.12 -0.37
CA ASP A 103 40.43 4.68 -1.38
C ASP A 103 41.04 5.83 -2.19
N ASP A 104 40.66 7.08 -1.88
CA ASP A 104 41.06 8.29 -2.61
C ASP A 104 40.79 8.25 -4.12
N ASN A 105 39.83 7.43 -4.56
CA ASN A 105 39.52 7.25 -5.97
C ASN A 105 38.31 8.09 -6.39
N PHE A 106 38.53 9.06 -7.29
CA PHE A 106 37.46 9.90 -7.84
C PHE A 106 36.40 9.12 -8.63
N SER A 107 36.72 7.93 -9.17
CA SER A 107 35.71 7.13 -9.89
C SER A 107 34.55 6.69 -9.00
N SER A 108 34.77 6.62 -7.68
CA SER A 108 33.73 6.30 -6.69
C SER A 108 32.58 7.31 -6.69
N ILE A 109 32.82 8.55 -7.14
CA ILE A 109 31.77 9.56 -7.30
C ILE A 109 30.83 9.19 -8.46
N VAL A 110 31.37 8.67 -9.56
CA VAL A 110 30.57 8.22 -10.72
C VAL A 110 29.64 7.09 -10.29
N ASN A 111 30.19 6.10 -9.57
CA ASN A 111 29.41 5.00 -8.99
C ASN A 111 28.36 5.53 -8.00
N GLY A 112 28.72 6.49 -7.15
CA GLY A 112 27.78 7.11 -6.21
C GLY A 112 26.62 7.85 -6.89
N VAL A 113 26.87 8.49 -8.03
CA VAL A 113 25.82 9.12 -8.85
C VAL A 113 24.93 8.06 -9.51
N GLU A 114 25.50 6.97 -10.01
CA GLU A 114 24.75 5.84 -10.56
C GLU A 114 23.82 5.22 -9.51
N GLU A 115 24.35 4.85 -8.34
CA GLU A 115 23.58 4.29 -7.23
C GLU A 115 22.53 5.27 -6.70
N GLY A 116 22.86 6.56 -6.58
CA GLY A 116 21.91 7.60 -6.17
C GLY A 116 20.74 7.76 -7.15
N ARG A 117 20.99 7.59 -8.44
CA ARG A 117 19.95 7.60 -9.49
C ARG A 117 19.12 6.31 -9.46
N LEU A 118 19.76 5.17 -9.24
CA LEU A 118 19.12 3.87 -9.14
C LEU A 118 18.16 3.80 -7.94
N ILE A 119 18.64 4.15 -6.74
CA ILE A 119 17.81 4.10 -5.52
C ILE A 119 16.62 5.04 -5.62
N PHE A 120 16.75 6.21 -6.27
CA PHE A 120 15.64 7.13 -6.45
C PHE A 120 14.52 6.53 -7.30
N ASP A 121 14.85 5.85 -8.39
CA ASP A 121 13.83 5.17 -9.22
C ASP A 121 13.26 3.94 -8.50
N ASN A 122 14.07 3.19 -7.77
CA ASN A 122 13.63 2.04 -6.97
C ASN A 122 12.69 2.45 -5.82
N LEU A 123 12.96 3.58 -5.16
CA LEU A 123 12.06 4.15 -4.15
C LEU A 123 10.71 4.53 -4.74
N LYS A 124 10.65 5.03 -5.99
CA LYS A 124 9.36 5.28 -6.65
C LYS A 124 8.55 4.00 -6.84
N LYS A 125 9.22 2.89 -7.19
CA LYS A 125 8.57 1.57 -7.35
C LYS A 125 8.04 1.06 -6.01
N SER A 126 8.86 1.11 -4.97
CA SER A 126 8.50 0.74 -3.61
C SER A 126 7.30 1.55 -3.09
N ILE A 127 7.32 2.87 -3.26
CA ILE A 127 6.21 3.75 -2.85
C ILE A 127 4.96 3.49 -3.70
N ALA A 128 5.08 3.29 -5.02
CA ALA A 128 3.93 2.98 -5.86
C ALA A 128 3.26 1.66 -5.45
N TYR A 129 4.04 0.68 -5.03
CA TYR A 129 3.59 -0.61 -4.50
C TYR A 129 2.86 -0.44 -3.17
N THR A 130 3.43 0.25 -2.18
CA THR A 130 2.76 0.43 -0.87
C THR A 130 1.52 1.31 -0.96
N LEU A 131 1.51 2.28 -1.88
CA LEU A 131 0.31 3.10 -2.10
C LEU A 131 -0.85 2.29 -2.71
N GLN A 132 -0.58 1.25 -3.50
CA GLN A 132 -1.68 0.53 -4.16
C GLN A 132 -2.56 -0.25 -3.16
N SER A 133 -1.99 -0.75 -2.05
CA SER A 133 -2.68 -1.57 -1.04
C SER A 133 -3.56 -0.77 -0.09
N ASN A 134 -3.33 0.53 0.05
CA ASN A 134 -4.19 1.40 0.86
C ASN A 134 -5.66 1.40 0.40
N ILE A 135 -5.93 1.26 -0.91
CA ILE A 135 -7.29 1.31 -1.46
C ILE A 135 -8.15 0.09 -1.06
N PRO A 136 -7.70 -1.16 -1.29
CA PRO A 136 -8.44 -2.34 -0.82
C PRO A 136 -8.59 -2.40 0.70
N GLU A 137 -7.83 -1.64 1.49
CA GLU A 137 -7.98 -1.54 2.94
C GLU A 137 -9.00 -0.48 3.38
N ILE A 138 -9.03 0.68 2.69
CA ILE A 138 -9.97 1.77 2.98
C ILE A 138 -11.39 1.44 2.48
N LEU A 139 -11.51 0.79 1.32
CA LEU A 139 -12.81 0.50 0.70
C LEU A 139 -13.76 -0.30 1.62
N PRO A 140 -13.35 -1.36 2.33
CA PRO A 140 -14.17 -2.06 3.33
C PRO A 140 -14.84 -1.14 4.34
N PHE A 141 -14.12 -0.15 4.87
CA PHE A 141 -14.66 0.81 5.84
C PHE A 141 -15.67 1.76 5.20
N ILE A 142 -15.39 2.24 3.98
CA ILE A 142 -16.33 3.07 3.24
C ILE A 142 -17.64 2.29 2.97
N PHE A 143 -17.53 1.02 2.57
CA PHE A 143 -18.69 0.17 2.35
C PHE A 143 -19.46 -0.11 3.65
N PHE A 144 -18.76 -0.38 4.75
CA PHE A 144 -19.38 -0.55 6.07
C PHE A 144 -20.21 0.68 6.47
N ILE A 145 -19.67 1.90 6.33
CA ILE A 145 -20.34 3.13 6.76
C ILE A 145 -21.52 3.48 5.83
N ILE A 146 -21.32 3.48 4.51
CA ILE A 146 -22.32 3.96 3.54
C ILE A 146 -23.44 2.93 3.34
N PHE A 147 -23.07 1.66 3.22
CA PHE A 147 -23.99 0.59 2.84
C PHE A 147 -24.40 -0.32 3.99
N GLN A 148 -23.87 -0.08 5.20
CA GLN A 148 -24.23 -0.83 6.42
C GLN A 148 -24.09 -2.35 6.21
N VAL A 149 -23.07 -2.76 5.45
CA VAL A 149 -22.67 -4.16 5.25
C VAL A 149 -21.78 -4.61 6.41
N PRO A 150 -21.72 -5.91 6.77
CA PRO A 150 -20.80 -6.39 7.79
C PRO A 150 -19.34 -6.14 7.39
N LEU A 151 -18.50 -5.72 8.34
CA LEU A 151 -17.15 -5.23 8.08
C LEU A 151 -16.30 -6.24 7.26
N PRO A 152 -15.97 -5.94 5.98
CA PRO A 152 -15.26 -6.91 5.13
C PRO A 152 -13.81 -7.19 5.53
N LEU A 153 -13.15 -6.22 6.20
CA LEU A 153 -11.76 -6.34 6.66
C LEU A 153 -11.63 -5.67 8.03
N SER A 154 -11.08 -6.42 9.00
CA SER A 154 -10.85 -5.91 10.36
C SER A 154 -9.57 -5.07 10.43
N THR A 155 -9.48 -4.15 11.40
CA THR A 155 -8.30 -3.32 11.65
C THR A 155 -7.05 -4.14 11.97
N VAL A 156 -7.20 -5.27 12.66
CA VAL A 156 -6.09 -6.18 12.98
C VAL A 156 -5.50 -6.78 11.69
N LEU A 157 -6.35 -7.11 10.71
CA LEU A 157 -5.92 -7.67 9.43
C LEU A 157 -5.20 -6.64 8.57
N ILE A 158 -5.61 -5.36 8.61
CA ILE A 158 -4.88 -4.26 7.96
C ILE A 158 -3.46 -4.18 8.52
N LEU A 159 -3.30 -4.18 9.85
CA LEU A 159 -1.97 -4.16 10.46
C LEU A 159 -1.12 -5.37 10.06
N CYS A 160 -1.72 -6.55 9.89
CA CYS A 160 -1.00 -7.73 9.38
C CYS A 160 -0.55 -7.59 7.92
N ILE A 161 -1.28 -6.85 7.10
CA ILE A 161 -0.90 -6.57 5.71
C ILE A 161 0.25 -5.56 5.70
N ASP A 162 0.03 -4.38 6.27
CA ASP A 162 0.97 -3.25 6.25
C ASP A 162 2.32 -3.57 6.92
N LEU A 163 2.29 -4.11 8.14
CA LEU A 163 3.50 -4.36 8.93
C LEU A 163 4.08 -5.77 8.69
N GLY A 164 3.29 -6.68 8.12
CA GLY A 164 3.67 -8.07 7.94
C GLY A 164 3.97 -8.40 6.49
N CYS A 165 2.92 -8.50 5.68
CA CYS A 165 2.98 -9.04 4.33
C CYS A 165 3.70 -8.11 3.36
N ASP A 166 3.43 -6.81 3.39
CA ASP A 166 3.93 -5.84 2.41
C ASP A 166 5.40 -5.42 2.64
N MET A 167 5.94 -5.60 3.84
CA MET A 167 7.25 -5.07 4.20
C MET A 167 8.39 -5.70 3.39
N ILE A 168 8.43 -7.03 3.26
CA ILE A 168 9.49 -7.73 2.53
C ILE A 168 9.42 -7.42 1.01
N PRO A 169 8.24 -7.55 0.35
CA PRO A 169 8.03 -7.09 -1.02
C PRO A 169 8.46 -5.64 -1.26
N ALA A 170 8.06 -4.70 -0.40
CA ALA A 170 8.37 -3.28 -0.56
C ALA A 170 9.87 -2.98 -0.47
N ILE A 171 10.59 -3.65 0.45
CA ILE A 171 12.05 -3.51 0.61
C ILE A 171 12.78 -4.15 -0.57
N SER A 172 12.23 -5.23 -1.16
CA SER A 172 12.86 -5.94 -2.27
C SER A 172 13.12 -5.08 -3.51
N PHE A 173 12.32 -4.01 -3.71
CA PHE A 173 12.52 -3.05 -4.79
C PHE A 173 13.83 -2.29 -4.69
N ALA A 174 14.42 -2.14 -3.50
CA ALA A 174 15.73 -1.50 -3.35
C ALA A 174 16.84 -2.25 -4.12
N TYR A 175 16.66 -3.57 -4.31
CA TYR A 175 17.59 -4.46 -5.01
C TYR A 175 17.27 -4.64 -6.50
N GLU A 176 16.40 -3.79 -7.07
CA GLU A 176 16.04 -3.88 -8.48
C GLU A 176 17.11 -3.23 -9.37
N ASN A 177 17.42 -3.85 -10.49
CA ASN A 177 18.38 -3.35 -11.46
C ASN A 177 17.81 -2.16 -12.26
N PRO A 178 18.68 -1.27 -12.81
CA PRO A 178 18.24 -0.19 -13.69
C PRO A 178 17.55 -0.73 -14.95
N GLU A 179 16.48 -0.06 -15.41
CA GLU A 179 15.73 -0.44 -16.61
C GLU A 179 16.35 0.12 -17.91
N LEU A 180 17.01 1.27 -17.82
CA LEU A 180 17.61 2.00 -18.95
C LEU A 180 18.96 2.54 -18.50
N ASP A 181 19.77 3.00 -19.44
CA ASP A 181 21.02 3.68 -19.09
C ASP A 181 20.73 4.96 -18.28
N ILE A 182 20.91 4.85 -16.97
CA ILE A 182 20.63 5.92 -16.01
C ILE A 182 21.74 6.96 -15.99
N MET A 183 22.89 6.73 -16.63
CA MET A 183 24.01 7.66 -16.66
C MET A 183 23.93 8.61 -17.86
N GLU A 184 23.36 8.15 -18.99
CA GLU A 184 23.14 8.99 -20.17
C GLU A 184 22.08 10.08 -19.98
N ARG A 185 21.14 9.91 -19.04
CA ARG A 185 20.11 10.93 -18.77
C ARG A 185 20.65 12.15 -18.02
N ALA A 186 20.08 13.31 -18.31
CA ALA A 186 20.37 14.53 -17.56
C ALA A 186 19.92 14.42 -16.08
N PRO A 187 20.55 15.18 -15.16
CA PRO A 187 20.12 15.25 -13.76
C PRO A 187 18.65 15.67 -13.64
N ARG A 188 17.93 15.08 -12.69
CA ARG A 188 16.52 15.39 -12.45
C ARG A 188 16.32 16.86 -12.07
N ASN A 189 15.19 17.45 -12.46
CA ASN A 189 14.84 18.78 -11.99
C ASN A 189 14.13 18.68 -10.63
N SER A 190 14.72 19.25 -9.58
CA SER A 190 14.19 19.18 -8.20
C SER A 190 12.77 19.77 -8.04
N LYS A 191 12.37 20.71 -8.90
CA LYS A 191 11.07 21.39 -8.86
C LYS A 191 9.95 20.70 -9.64
N ARG A 192 10.28 19.81 -10.57
CA ARG A 192 9.31 19.12 -11.44
C ARG A 192 9.26 17.62 -11.17
N ASP A 193 10.43 17.00 -11.01
CA ASP A 193 10.59 15.55 -10.89
C ASP A 193 10.63 15.14 -9.43
N HIS A 194 9.49 15.30 -8.76
CA HIS A 194 9.28 14.82 -7.40
C HIS A 194 9.30 13.29 -7.32
N LEU A 195 9.56 12.79 -6.11
CA LEU A 195 9.55 11.35 -5.83
C LEU A 195 8.13 10.78 -6.03
N VAL A 196 7.14 11.42 -5.41
CA VAL A 196 5.72 11.10 -5.60
C VAL A 196 5.11 12.17 -6.49
N ASN A 197 4.59 11.76 -7.65
CA ASN A 197 3.89 12.65 -8.57
C ASN A 197 2.42 12.27 -8.70
N THR A 198 1.60 13.21 -9.19
CA THR A 198 0.15 12.98 -9.38
C THR A 198 -0.13 11.82 -10.33
N LYS A 199 0.76 11.58 -11.32
CA LYS A 199 0.63 10.45 -12.26
C LYS A 199 0.77 9.09 -11.55
N LEU A 200 1.71 8.98 -10.61
CA LEU A 200 1.94 7.78 -9.80
C LEU A 200 0.77 7.56 -8.84
N ILE A 201 0.30 8.61 -8.17
CA ILE A 201 -0.90 8.52 -7.31
C ILE A 201 -2.12 8.08 -8.12
N SER A 202 -2.35 8.69 -9.29
CA SER A 202 -3.49 8.33 -10.15
C SER A 202 -3.41 6.89 -10.65
N PHE A 203 -2.21 6.38 -10.93
CA PHE A 203 -2.02 4.99 -11.35
C PHE A 203 -2.22 4.03 -10.17
N SER A 204 -1.54 4.26 -9.05
CA SER A 204 -1.58 3.36 -7.88
C SER A 204 -2.96 3.34 -7.24
N TYR A 205 -3.57 4.50 -6.94
CA TYR A 205 -4.84 4.55 -6.23
C TYR A 205 -6.04 4.27 -7.15
N LEU A 206 -6.19 5.02 -8.25
CA LEU A 206 -7.43 5.02 -9.01
C LEU A 206 -7.54 3.86 -10.02
N GLN A 207 -6.42 3.27 -10.43
CA GLN A 207 -6.42 2.20 -11.43
C GLN A 207 -6.15 0.85 -10.77
N VAL A 208 -4.93 0.62 -10.28
CA VAL A 208 -4.55 -0.68 -9.71
C VAL A 208 -5.26 -0.92 -8.38
N GLY A 209 -5.22 0.04 -7.46
CA GLY A 209 -5.85 -0.08 -6.14
C GLY A 209 -7.36 -0.33 -6.20
N MET A 210 -8.07 0.31 -7.14
CA MET A 210 -9.50 0.05 -7.35
C MET A 210 -9.79 -1.38 -7.85
N ILE A 211 -8.95 -1.92 -8.73
CA ILE A 211 -9.08 -3.32 -9.19
C ILE A 211 -8.81 -4.28 -8.02
N GLN A 212 -7.81 -3.99 -7.17
CA GLN A 212 -7.53 -4.78 -5.98
C GLN A 212 -8.69 -4.74 -4.97
N GLY A 213 -9.26 -3.56 -4.74
CA GLY A 213 -10.44 -3.39 -3.89
C GLY A 213 -11.66 -4.13 -4.40
N ALA A 214 -11.88 -4.12 -5.72
CA ALA A 214 -12.94 -4.91 -6.35
C ALA A 214 -12.71 -6.41 -6.17
N ALA A 215 -11.46 -6.88 -6.28
CA ALA A 215 -11.12 -8.30 -6.07
C ALA A 215 -11.40 -8.75 -4.63
N GLY A 216 -11.03 -7.93 -3.64
CA GLY A 216 -11.32 -8.20 -2.24
C GLY A 216 -12.82 -8.27 -1.98
N MET A 217 -13.57 -7.25 -2.42
CA MET A 217 -15.03 -7.21 -2.22
C MET A 217 -15.75 -8.34 -2.94
N PHE A 218 -15.29 -8.72 -4.14
CA PHE A 218 -15.81 -9.88 -4.87
C PHE A 218 -15.59 -11.18 -4.09
N THR A 219 -14.39 -11.40 -3.57
CA THR A 219 -14.07 -12.58 -2.74
C THR A 219 -14.94 -12.62 -1.50
N TYR A 220 -15.11 -11.48 -0.81
CA TYR A 220 -15.99 -11.37 0.35
C TYR A 220 -17.44 -11.75 0.04
N MET A 221 -18.02 -11.19 -1.03
CA MET A 221 -19.39 -11.50 -1.43
C MET A 221 -19.56 -12.96 -1.85
N MET A 222 -18.57 -13.53 -2.55
CA MET A 222 -18.59 -14.94 -2.95
C MET A 222 -18.56 -15.87 -1.74
N VAL A 223 -17.70 -15.60 -0.77
CA VAL A 223 -17.56 -16.44 0.43
C VAL A 223 -18.83 -16.40 1.27
N LEU A 224 -19.42 -15.22 1.45
CA LEU A 224 -20.71 -15.10 2.15
C LEU A 224 -21.84 -15.83 1.40
N ASN A 225 -21.86 -15.76 0.07
CA ASN A 225 -22.82 -16.50 -0.74
C ASN A 225 -22.71 -18.02 -0.58
N ASP A 226 -21.47 -18.54 -0.55
CA ASP A 226 -21.21 -19.97 -0.33
C ASP A 226 -21.63 -20.43 1.08
N PHE A 227 -21.60 -19.55 2.08
CA PHE A 227 -22.10 -19.82 3.44
C PHE A 227 -23.59 -19.51 3.65
N GLY A 228 -24.31 -19.16 2.57
CA GLY A 228 -25.78 -19.03 2.56
C GLY A 228 -26.34 -17.61 2.64
N ILE A 229 -25.49 -16.57 2.59
CA ILE A 229 -25.90 -15.17 2.61
C ILE A 229 -25.75 -14.57 1.21
N ARG A 230 -26.86 -14.26 0.52
CA ARG A 230 -26.76 -13.71 -0.84
C ARG A 230 -26.18 -12.30 -0.83
N PRO A 231 -25.41 -11.91 -1.87
CA PRO A 231 -24.88 -10.55 -2.00
C PRO A 231 -25.96 -9.45 -1.98
N SER A 232 -27.18 -9.73 -2.45
CA SER A 232 -28.32 -8.80 -2.40
C SER A 232 -28.86 -8.57 -0.98
N ALA A 233 -28.63 -9.51 -0.05
CA ALA A 233 -29.11 -9.44 1.31
C ALA A 233 -28.19 -8.63 2.25
N ILE A 234 -26.91 -8.48 1.88
CA ILE A 234 -25.87 -7.89 2.72
C ILE A 234 -26.11 -6.38 2.94
N TRP A 235 -26.67 -5.68 1.95
CA TRP A 235 -26.91 -4.24 1.98
C TRP A 235 -27.84 -3.84 3.12
N GLY A 236 -27.35 -3.13 4.15
CA GLY A 236 -28.16 -2.71 5.30
C GLY A 236 -28.29 -3.73 6.43
N ILE A 237 -27.69 -4.92 6.33
CA ILE A 237 -27.89 -5.99 7.31
C ILE A 237 -27.27 -5.68 8.68
N SER A 238 -26.20 -4.90 8.73
CA SER A 238 -25.51 -4.57 9.99
C SER A 238 -26.26 -3.54 10.84
N GLY A 239 -27.17 -2.77 10.24
CA GLY A 239 -27.95 -1.74 10.92
C GLY A 239 -29.32 -2.21 11.41
N LEU A 240 -29.68 -3.47 11.17
CA LEU A 240 -30.95 -4.05 11.59
C LEU A 240 -30.84 -4.55 13.03
N GLU A 241 -31.85 -4.22 13.84
CA GLU A 241 -31.95 -4.63 15.23
C GLU A 241 -33.13 -5.59 15.42
N ALA A 242 -32.88 -6.67 16.13
CA ALA A 242 -33.87 -7.71 16.43
C ALA A 242 -33.62 -8.31 17.83
N PRO A 243 -34.63 -8.92 18.45
CA PRO A 243 -34.42 -9.70 19.67
C PRO A 243 -33.60 -10.97 19.37
N LEU A 244 -32.79 -11.42 20.33
CA LEU A 244 -32.06 -12.68 20.20
C LEU A 244 -33.03 -13.88 20.28
N PRO A 245 -32.85 -14.92 19.44
CA PRO A 245 -33.58 -16.18 19.57
C PRO A 245 -33.11 -16.96 20.82
N ASN A 246 -33.97 -17.85 21.31
CA ASN A 246 -33.70 -18.70 22.47
C ASN A 246 -32.89 -19.96 22.08
N GLU A 247 -32.23 -20.57 23.07
CA GLU A 247 -31.55 -21.86 22.89
C GLU A 247 -32.56 -22.97 22.53
N GLY A 248 -32.46 -23.50 21.31
CA GLY A 248 -33.32 -24.58 20.80
C GLY A 248 -34.29 -24.16 19.68
N ASP A 249 -34.31 -22.88 19.31
CA ASP A 249 -35.10 -22.42 18.17
C ASP A 249 -34.48 -22.88 16.85
N VAL A 250 -35.34 -23.31 15.92
CA VAL A 250 -34.95 -23.88 14.62
C VAL A 250 -35.64 -23.09 13.51
N TYR A 251 -34.87 -22.70 12.51
CA TYR A 251 -35.38 -22.13 11.27
C TYR A 251 -36.09 -23.21 10.44
N ASP A 252 -37.38 -23.04 10.20
CA ASP A 252 -38.23 -24.01 9.49
C ASP A 252 -39.21 -23.27 8.57
N LEU A 253 -39.14 -23.55 7.26
CA LEU A 253 -39.94 -22.89 6.21
C LEU A 253 -41.45 -23.15 6.34
N ASP A 254 -41.84 -24.23 7.02
CA ASP A 254 -43.24 -24.64 7.12
C ASP A 254 -43.92 -24.11 8.40
N ASN A 255 -43.18 -23.41 9.26
CA ASN A 255 -43.66 -22.97 10.57
C ASN A 255 -43.58 -21.46 10.73
N ASN A 256 -44.74 -20.81 10.81
CA ASN A 256 -44.84 -19.37 11.07
C ASN A 256 -45.38 -19.13 12.47
N TYR A 257 -44.64 -18.36 13.27
CA TYR A 257 -45.11 -17.95 14.58
C TYR A 257 -46.06 -16.76 14.45
N ILE A 258 -47.33 -17.02 14.74
CA ILE A 258 -48.39 -16.00 14.81
C ILE A 258 -48.50 -15.55 16.25
N ASN A 259 -48.38 -14.25 16.49
CA ASN A 259 -48.52 -13.69 17.82
C ASN A 259 -49.98 -13.86 18.29
N ALA A 260 -50.17 -14.60 19.38
CA ALA A 260 -51.49 -14.89 19.93
C ALA A 260 -52.27 -13.63 20.37
N ASP A 261 -51.57 -12.53 20.67
CA ASP A 261 -52.17 -11.28 21.18
C ASP A 261 -52.61 -10.32 20.07
N THR A 262 -51.88 -10.28 18.94
CA THR A 262 -52.13 -9.32 17.84
C THR A 262 -52.69 -9.98 16.57
N GLY A 263 -52.58 -11.30 16.45
CA GLY A 263 -52.96 -12.04 15.23
C GLY A 263 -52.02 -11.81 14.04
N GLU A 264 -50.95 -11.03 14.21
CA GLU A 264 -49.95 -10.75 13.19
C GLU A 264 -48.79 -11.75 13.25
N CYS A 265 -48.21 -12.08 12.09
CA CYS A 265 -47.04 -12.96 12.01
C CYS A 265 -45.81 -12.20 12.51
N ALA A 266 -45.31 -12.57 13.70
CA ALA A 266 -44.16 -11.91 14.32
C ALA A 266 -42.82 -12.45 13.77
N ILE A 267 -42.79 -13.74 13.42
CA ILE A 267 -41.64 -14.41 12.80
C ILE A 267 -42.14 -15.32 11.69
N VAL A 268 -41.55 -15.15 10.50
CA VAL A 268 -41.75 -16.04 9.35
C VAL A 268 -40.68 -17.13 9.41
N ASN A 269 -41.06 -18.38 9.16
CA ASN A 269 -40.18 -19.53 9.04
C ASN A 269 -39.34 -19.87 10.29
N GLY A 270 -39.97 -19.84 11.47
CA GLY A 270 -39.33 -20.16 12.75
C GLY A 270 -40.32 -20.60 13.83
N ASN A 271 -39.90 -21.54 14.67
CA ASN A 271 -40.67 -22.06 15.81
C ASN A 271 -40.53 -21.22 17.10
N THR A 272 -39.88 -20.07 17.01
CA THR A 272 -39.44 -19.18 18.09
C THR A 272 -40.60 -18.76 19.00
N ASN A 273 -40.52 -19.14 20.27
CA ASN A 273 -41.31 -18.53 21.33
C ASN A 273 -40.64 -17.21 21.76
N VAL A 274 -40.78 -16.13 20.98
CA VAL A 274 -40.11 -14.84 21.26
C VAL A 274 -40.30 -14.45 22.73
N ALA A 275 -39.24 -14.64 23.53
CA ALA A 275 -39.33 -14.59 24.99
C ALA A 275 -39.50 -13.14 25.50
N ASP A 276 -39.16 -12.14 24.68
CA ASP A 276 -39.29 -10.75 25.04
C ASP A 276 -39.65 -9.87 23.83
N LYS A 277 -40.85 -9.29 23.87
CA LYS A 277 -41.41 -8.41 22.81
C LYS A 277 -41.02 -6.94 23.01
N ASN A 278 -40.22 -6.63 24.03
CA ASN A 278 -39.89 -5.25 24.39
C ASN A 278 -38.89 -4.62 23.39
N GLU A 279 -39.23 -3.44 22.84
CA GLU A 279 -38.32 -2.63 22.01
C GLU A 279 -37.00 -2.31 22.72
N ALA A 280 -36.99 -2.25 24.05
CA ALA A 280 -35.81 -1.99 24.86
C ALA A 280 -34.73 -3.10 24.82
N ASN A 281 -35.07 -4.31 24.35
CA ASN A 281 -34.18 -5.47 24.30
C ASN A 281 -33.77 -5.85 22.87
N ARG A 282 -34.08 -5.02 21.87
CA ARG A 282 -33.54 -5.18 20.51
C ARG A 282 -32.05 -4.88 20.53
N ILE A 283 -31.25 -5.75 19.91
CA ILE A 283 -29.82 -5.54 19.77
C ILE A 283 -29.43 -5.68 18.30
N ALA A 284 -28.38 -4.99 17.89
CA ALA A 284 -27.72 -5.28 16.62
C ALA A 284 -26.90 -6.57 16.76
N LEU A 285 -26.91 -7.41 15.72
CA LEU A 285 -26.10 -8.61 15.72
C LEU A 285 -24.61 -8.22 15.73
N GLY A 286 -23.89 -8.66 16.76
CA GLY A 286 -22.45 -8.45 16.90
C GLY A 286 -21.62 -9.24 15.88
N TRP A 287 -21.67 -8.83 14.61
CA TRP A 287 -20.93 -9.44 13.50
C TRP A 287 -19.42 -9.55 13.77
N ASP A 288 -18.85 -8.58 14.49
CA ASP A 288 -17.42 -8.51 14.72
C ASP A 288 -16.93 -9.37 15.91
N PHE A 289 -17.85 -9.80 16.78
CA PHE A 289 -17.55 -10.61 17.97
C PHE A 289 -18.03 -12.06 17.80
N THR A 290 -17.35 -13.00 18.45
CA THR A 290 -17.74 -14.43 18.46
C THR A 290 -18.92 -14.74 19.38
N LYS A 291 -19.49 -13.72 20.05
CA LYS A 291 -20.55 -13.89 21.06
C LYS A 291 -21.83 -14.51 20.50
N HIS A 292 -22.17 -14.21 19.25
CA HIS A 292 -23.40 -14.68 18.60
C HIS A 292 -23.13 -15.75 17.53
N ALA A 293 -22.01 -16.48 17.64
CA ALA A 293 -21.62 -17.50 16.66
C ALA A 293 -22.61 -18.67 16.56
N GLU A 294 -23.30 -18.98 17.66
CA GLU A 294 -24.30 -20.08 17.72
C GLU A 294 -25.67 -19.68 17.21
N VAL A 295 -25.90 -18.38 16.95
CA VAL A 295 -27.19 -17.86 16.50
C VAL A 295 -27.36 -18.07 15.00
N ASP A 296 -28.46 -18.71 14.58
CA ASP A 296 -28.84 -18.75 13.16
C ASP A 296 -29.33 -17.37 12.72
N ILE A 297 -28.58 -16.75 11.82
CA ILE A 297 -28.86 -15.39 11.33
C ILE A 297 -30.16 -15.31 10.56
N ARG A 298 -30.61 -16.40 9.93
CA ARG A 298 -31.87 -16.40 9.17
C ARG A 298 -33.05 -16.18 10.10
N LEU A 299 -33.00 -16.82 11.27
CA LEU A 299 -33.99 -16.68 12.33
C LEU A 299 -33.95 -15.28 12.97
N PHE A 300 -32.75 -14.72 13.14
CA PHE A 300 -32.59 -13.36 13.67
C PHE A 300 -33.21 -12.30 12.74
N TYR A 301 -32.96 -12.39 11.42
CA TYR A 301 -33.47 -11.41 10.44
C TYR A 301 -34.86 -11.75 9.86
N SER A 302 -35.48 -12.87 10.28
CA SER A 302 -36.88 -13.18 9.91
C SER A 302 -37.91 -12.46 10.80
N PHE A 303 -37.46 -11.90 11.93
CA PHE A 303 -38.29 -11.06 12.80
C PHE A 303 -38.88 -9.86 12.01
N GLU A 304 -40.18 -9.61 12.17
CA GLU A 304 -40.89 -8.50 11.49
C GLU A 304 -40.74 -8.47 9.95
N HIS A 305 -40.42 -9.59 9.30
CA HIS A 305 -40.16 -9.66 7.85
C HIS A 305 -39.03 -8.71 7.37
N GLN A 306 -38.06 -8.40 8.24
CA GLN A 306 -36.94 -7.53 7.87
C GLN A 306 -36.16 -8.05 6.66
N ARG A 307 -36.07 -9.38 6.49
CA ARG A 307 -35.58 -10.04 5.27
C ARG A 307 -36.52 -11.16 4.83
N LYS A 308 -36.74 -11.26 3.52
CA LYS A 308 -37.51 -12.32 2.88
C LYS A 308 -36.62 -13.53 2.56
N ASP A 309 -37.23 -14.66 2.26
CA ASP A 309 -36.54 -15.93 1.98
C ASP A 309 -35.62 -15.88 0.74
N ASP A 310 -35.86 -14.91 -0.15
CA ASP A 310 -35.01 -14.65 -1.31
C ASP A 310 -33.63 -14.07 -0.94
N ALA A 311 -33.42 -13.70 0.33
CA ALA A 311 -32.14 -13.23 0.88
C ALA A 311 -31.13 -14.37 1.12
N TRP A 312 -31.59 -15.62 1.23
CA TRP A 312 -30.77 -16.75 1.66
C TRP A 312 -30.51 -17.72 0.50
N THR A 313 -29.30 -18.26 0.41
CA THR A 313 -28.91 -19.33 -0.53
C THR A 313 -28.69 -20.64 0.21
N SER A 314 -28.81 -21.76 -0.51
CA SER A 314 -28.36 -23.04 0.02
C SER A 314 -26.86 -22.97 0.35
N CYS A 315 -26.51 -23.23 1.61
CA CYS A 315 -25.10 -23.29 2.01
C CYS A 315 -24.39 -24.43 1.29
N ARG A 316 -23.22 -24.15 0.73
CA ARG A 316 -22.40 -25.12 0.00
C ARG A 316 -21.74 -26.15 0.92
N PHE A 317 -21.43 -25.77 2.16
CA PHE A 317 -20.74 -26.59 3.16
C PHE A 317 -21.66 -26.95 4.33
N GLY A 318 -22.90 -27.37 4.03
CA GLY A 318 -23.89 -27.75 5.04
C GLY A 318 -23.48 -28.98 5.86
N LEU A 319 -24.07 -29.13 7.05
CA LEU A 319 -23.84 -30.28 7.94
C LEU A 319 -24.23 -31.64 7.31
N GLY A 320 -25.13 -31.65 6.33
CA GLY A 320 -25.62 -32.85 5.64
C GLY A 320 -24.85 -33.22 4.36
N GLU A 321 -23.82 -32.46 3.99
CA GLU A 321 -23.03 -32.70 2.77
C GLU A 321 -21.75 -33.51 3.07
N ASP A 322 -21.26 -34.26 2.08
CA ASP A 322 -20.05 -35.12 2.13
C ASP A 322 -18.74 -34.29 2.12
N PHE A 323 -18.66 -33.26 2.96
CA PHE A 323 -17.45 -32.48 3.18
C PHE A 323 -16.84 -32.76 4.57
N PRO A 324 -15.50 -32.65 4.71
CA PRO A 324 -14.83 -32.76 6.00
C PRO A 324 -15.34 -31.75 7.04
N ASP A 325 -15.29 -32.12 8.32
CA ASP A 325 -15.83 -31.31 9.41
C ASP A 325 -15.19 -29.93 9.54
N PHE A 326 -13.92 -29.78 9.16
CA PHE A 326 -13.24 -28.49 9.17
C PHE A 326 -13.77 -27.46 8.15
N TYR A 327 -14.59 -27.88 7.18
CA TYR A 327 -15.31 -26.98 6.27
C TYR A 327 -16.71 -26.62 6.75
N LYS A 328 -17.23 -27.34 7.76
CA LYS A 328 -18.61 -27.21 8.24
C LYS A 328 -18.65 -26.49 9.59
N LEU A 329 -17.67 -26.76 10.44
CA LEU A 329 -17.56 -26.22 11.80
C LEU A 329 -16.39 -25.23 11.90
N SER A 330 -16.61 -24.15 12.64
CA SER A 330 -15.57 -23.16 12.91
C SER A 330 -14.47 -23.76 13.77
N SER A 331 -13.21 -23.50 13.39
CA SER A 331 -12.04 -24.00 14.14
C SER A 331 -11.85 -23.36 15.53
N VAL A 332 -12.64 -22.32 15.86
CA VAL A 332 -12.50 -21.54 17.10
C VAL A 332 -13.73 -21.70 18.00
N THR A 333 -14.93 -21.64 17.43
CA THR A 333 -16.19 -21.70 18.20
C THR A 333 -16.89 -23.05 18.12
N ASP A 334 -16.40 -23.99 17.30
CA ASP A 334 -17.04 -25.31 17.05
C ASP A 334 -18.51 -25.23 16.60
N SER A 335 -18.98 -24.04 16.21
CA SER A 335 -20.32 -23.76 15.70
C SER A 335 -20.39 -23.94 14.17
N PRO A 336 -21.57 -24.24 13.60
CA PRO A 336 -21.73 -24.31 12.16
C PRO A 336 -21.42 -22.95 11.50
N ILE A 337 -20.66 -22.98 10.40
CA ILE A 337 -20.25 -21.77 9.68
C ILE A 337 -21.40 -21.24 8.81
N CYS A 338 -22.23 -22.14 8.27
CA CYS A 338 -23.39 -21.78 7.47
C CYS A 338 -24.40 -20.97 8.30
N TYR A 339 -24.89 -19.87 7.74
CA TYR A 339 -25.92 -19.02 8.36
C TYR A 339 -25.57 -18.53 9.78
N SER A 340 -24.27 -18.35 10.09
CA SER A 340 -23.82 -17.81 11.37
C SER A 340 -22.95 -16.57 11.18
N THR A 341 -22.68 -15.85 12.27
CA THR A 341 -21.75 -14.72 12.25
C THR A 341 -20.30 -15.16 11.97
N GLU A 342 -19.97 -16.44 12.16
CA GLU A 342 -18.65 -16.98 11.83
C GLU A 342 -18.34 -16.92 10.33
N ALA A 343 -19.36 -16.97 9.46
CA ALA A 343 -19.19 -16.76 8.02
C ALA A 343 -18.44 -15.46 7.70
N LEU A 344 -18.65 -14.40 8.50
CA LEU A 344 -17.93 -13.14 8.32
C LEU A 344 -16.42 -13.29 8.57
N LYS A 345 -16.00 -14.02 9.59
CA LYS A 345 -14.57 -14.21 9.89
C LYS A 345 -13.88 -15.02 8.80
N TYR A 346 -14.57 -15.99 8.20
CA TYR A 346 -14.10 -16.68 7.01
C TYR A 346 -14.02 -15.76 5.78
N ALA A 347 -15.00 -14.87 5.59
CA ALA A 347 -14.97 -13.87 4.52
C ALA A 347 -13.84 -12.85 4.69
N GLN A 348 -13.60 -12.37 5.92
CA GLN A 348 -12.47 -11.49 6.27
C GLN A 348 -11.11 -12.17 6.02
N ALA A 349 -10.99 -13.44 6.39
CA ALA A 349 -9.79 -14.24 6.11
C ALA A 349 -9.56 -14.46 4.60
N ALA A 350 -10.63 -14.71 3.83
CA ALA A 350 -10.52 -14.83 2.38
C ALA A 350 -10.22 -13.49 1.70
N TYR A 351 -10.71 -12.38 2.23
CA TYR A 351 -10.37 -11.04 1.78
C TYR A 351 -8.87 -10.76 1.95
N LEU A 352 -8.28 -11.14 3.08
CA LEU A 352 -6.83 -11.07 3.32
C LEU A 352 -6.04 -11.84 2.23
N VAL A 353 -6.43 -13.08 1.94
CA VAL A 353 -5.79 -13.87 0.86
C VAL A 353 -5.97 -13.21 -0.50
N SER A 354 -7.15 -12.65 -0.76
CA SER A 354 -7.43 -11.91 -1.99
C SER A 354 -6.46 -10.74 -2.17
N ILE A 355 -6.26 -9.92 -1.13
CA ILE A 355 -5.31 -8.80 -1.15
C ILE A 355 -3.91 -9.29 -1.51
N VAL A 356 -3.37 -10.27 -0.79
CA VAL A 356 -2.01 -10.78 -1.04
C VAL A 356 -1.87 -11.38 -2.44
N THR A 357 -2.93 -12.03 -2.93
CA THR A 357 -2.93 -12.55 -4.31
C THR A 357 -2.82 -11.42 -5.34
N VAL A 358 -3.58 -10.33 -5.20
CA VAL A 358 -3.52 -9.22 -6.15
C VAL A 358 -2.33 -8.28 -5.92
N GLN A 359 -1.77 -8.24 -4.71
CA GLN A 359 -0.51 -7.59 -4.39
C GLN A 359 0.65 -8.25 -5.11
N ALA A 360 0.65 -9.59 -5.25
CA ALA A 360 1.63 -10.27 -6.10
C ALA A 360 1.62 -9.75 -7.55
N ALA A 361 0.45 -9.47 -8.13
CA ALA A 361 0.35 -8.82 -9.44
C ALA A 361 0.87 -7.38 -9.41
N GLY A 362 0.51 -6.64 -8.36
CA GLY A 362 0.93 -5.26 -8.13
C GLY A 362 2.45 -5.13 -8.00
N LEU A 363 3.12 -6.07 -7.34
CA LEU A 363 4.58 -6.13 -7.25
C LEU A 363 5.22 -6.30 -8.63
N ILE A 364 4.70 -7.26 -9.40
CA ILE A 364 5.19 -7.54 -10.75
C ILE A 364 4.98 -6.32 -11.66
N SER A 365 3.83 -5.65 -11.53
CA SER A 365 3.50 -4.42 -12.23
C SER A 365 4.46 -3.28 -11.86
N ALA A 366 4.67 -3.04 -10.56
CA ALA A 366 5.51 -1.95 -10.05
C ALA A 366 7.01 -2.16 -10.29
N LYS A 367 7.45 -3.40 -10.57
CA LYS A 367 8.86 -3.75 -10.85
C LYS A 367 9.44 -2.98 -12.03
N THR A 368 8.65 -2.77 -13.08
CA THR A 368 9.06 -2.07 -14.30
C THR A 368 8.17 -0.87 -14.54
N ARG A 369 8.75 0.27 -14.92
CA ARG A 369 7.98 1.49 -15.26
C ARG A 369 7.77 1.64 -16.75
N ASN A 370 8.77 1.28 -17.56
CA ASN A 370 8.74 1.45 -19.01
C ASN A 370 8.95 0.13 -19.76
N LEU A 371 9.89 -0.70 -19.32
CA LEU A 371 10.18 -1.99 -19.96
C LEU A 371 9.09 -3.02 -19.70
N SER A 372 8.98 -4.02 -20.57
CA SER A 372 8.12 -5.17 -20.32
C SER A 372 8.80 -6.08 -19.31
N LEU A 373 8.01 -6.80 -18.52
CA LEU A 373 8.54 -7.86 -17.66
C LEU A 373 9.35 -8.89 -18.44
N TYR A 374 9.00 -9.17 -19.70
CA TYR A 374 9.77 -10.11 -20.53
C TYR A 374 11.19 -9.60 -20.83
N GLN A 375 11.35 -8.29 -20.99
CA GLN A 375 12.64 -7.67 -21.28
C GLN A 375 13.51 -7.56 -20.02
N GLN A 376 12.90 -7.24 -18.87
CA GLN A 376 13.62 -7.10 -17.60
C GLN A 376 13.91 -8.46 -16.94
N GLY A 377 12.99 -9.42 -17.07
CA GLY A 377 13.03 -10.71 -16.38
C GLY A 377 12.77 -10.62 -14.86
N MET A 378 12.65 -11.79 -14.22
CA MET A 378 12.51 -11.94 -12.76
C MET A 378 13.81 -12.43 -12.12
N VAL A 379 14.93 -11.75 -12.43
CA VAL A 379 16.28 -12.15 -11.98
C VAL A 379 16.53 -11.79 -10.50
N ASN A 380 15.83 -10.79 -9.97
CA ASN A 380 15.97 -10.34 -8.59
C ASN A 380 15.48 -11.41 -7.59
N GLY A 381 16.43 -12.11 -6.97
CA GLY A 381 16.15 -13.16 -5.98
C GLY A 381 15.44 -12.64 -4.73
N THR A 382 15.75 -11.41 -4.29
CA THR A 382 15.10 -10.79 -3.12
C THR A 382 13.63 -10.51 -3.39
N SER A 383 13.29 -10.06 -4.60
CA SER A 383 11.91 -9.81 -5.02
C SER A 383 11.10 -11.10 -5.13
N ASN A 384 11.71 -12.16 -5.70
CA ASN A 384 11.07 -13.48 -5.76
C ASN A 384 10.86 -14.10 -4.36
N PHE A 385 11.83 -13.90 -3.46
CA PHE A 385 11.70 -14.30 -2.06
C PHE A 385 10.58 -13.54 -1.36
N GLY A 386 10.45 -12.23 -1.61
CA GLY A 386 9.35 -11.41 -1.07
C GLY A 386 7.97 -11.94 -1.47
N LEU A 387 7.77 -12.25 -2.75
CA LEU A 387 6.53 -12.88 -3.23
C LEU A 387 6.24 -14.20 -2.51
N PHE A 388 7.24 -15.07 -2.37
CA PHE A 388 7.07 -16.35 -1.69
C PHE A 388 6.76 -16.16 -0.18
N SER A 389 7.47 -15.24 0.48
CA SER A 389 7.31 -15.00 1.92
C SER A 389 5.93 -14.44 2.26
N GLU A 390 5.35 -13.65 1.36
CA GLU A 390 4.01 -13.07 1.51
C GLU A 390 2.93 -14.17 1.61
N PHE A 391 2.90 -15.09 0.65
CA PHE A 391 1.98 -16.23 0.66
C PHE A 391 2.26 -17.19 1.84
N ALA A 392 3.54 -17.40 2.17
CA ALA A 392 3.92 -18.24 3.31
C ALA A 392 3.44 -17.64 4.64
N LEU A 393 3.57 -16.32 4.81
CA LEU A 393 3.12 -15.62 6.01
C LEU A 393 1.59 -15.67 6.12
N VAL A 394 0.85 -15.42 5.05
CA VAL A 394 -0.62 -15.55 5.07
C VAL A 394 -1.06 -16.97 5.39
N ALA A 395 -0.44 -17.98 4.78
CA ALA A 395 -0.72 -19.37 5.12
C ALA A 395 -0.45 -19.65 6.61
N PHE A 396 0.63 -19.11 7.17
CA PHE A 396 0.93 -19.21 8.59
C PHE A 396 -0.15 -18.53 9.46
N LEU A 397 -0.59 -17.32 9.11
CA LEU A 397 -1.62 -16.57 9.86
C LEU A 397 -3.01 -17.23 9.83
N LEU A 398 -3.33 -18.00 8.79
CA LEU A 398 -4.63 -18.66 8.64
C LEU A 398 -4.69 -20.06 9.27
N TYR A 399 -3.62 -20.84 9.10
CA TYR A 399 -3.63 -22.26 9.46
C TYR A 399 -3.08 -22.55 10.86
N VAL A 400 -2.39 -21.61 11.50
CA VAL A 400 -1.93 -21.74 12.89
C VAL A 400 -3.06 -21.43 13.87
N LYS A 401 -3.69 -22.48 14.39
CA LYS A 401 -4.87 -22.40 15.29
C LYS A 401 -4.69 -21.46 16.50
N GLY A 402 -3.48 -21.36 17.05
CA GLY A 402 -3.20 -20.49 18.20
C GLY A 402 -3.33 -18.99 17.91
N LEU A 403 -3.21 -18.58 16.65
CA LEU A 403 -3.30 -17.16 16.24
C LEU A 403 -4.74 -16.76 15.87
N ASN A 404 -5.57 -17.71 15.43
CA ASN A 404 -6.92 -17.46 14.91
C ASN A 404 -7.85 -16.70 15.88
N PRO A 405 -7.86 -16.98 17.21
CA PRO A 405 -8.67 -16.19 18.14
C PRO A 405 -8.17 -14.75 18.31
N ALA A 406 -6.86 -14.54 18.29
CA ALA A 406 -6.25 -13.22 18.52
C ALA A 406 -6.35 -12.32 17.29
N LEU A 407 -6.16 -12.88 16.10
CA LEU A 407 -6.19 -12.15 14.84
C LEU A 407 -7.59 -12.09 14.20
N GLY A 408 -8.54 -12.91 14.68
CA GLY A 408 -9.85 -13.06 14.07
C GLY A 408 -9.83 -13.83 12.74
N THR A 409 -8.71 -14.45 12.37
CA THR A 409 -8.57 -15.27 11.16
C THR A 409 -9.25 -16.63 11.31
N ARG A 410 -9.54 -17.27 10.18
CA ARG A 410 -10.13 -18.61 10.09
C ARG A 410 -9.47 -19.44 9.01
N GLN A 411 -9.54 -20.76 9.15
CA GLN A 411 -8.97 -21.70 8.20
C GLN A 411 -9.84 -21.78 6.94
N ILE A 412 -9.47 -21.03 5.90
CA ILE A 412 -10.29 -20.99 4.68
C ILE A 412 -10.18 -22.27 3.85
N PRO A 413 -11.26 -22.67 3.15
CA PRO A 413 -11.23 -23.78 2.23
C PRO A 413 -10.47 -23.45 0.96
N PHE A 414 -9.88 -24.48 0.33
CA PHE A 414 -9.06 -24.30 -0.87
C PHE A 414 -9.77 -23.56 -2.03
N PRO A 415 -11.06 -23.79 -2.32
CA PRO A 415 -11.78 -23.01 -3.35
C PRO A 415 -11.90 -21.52 -3.06
N HIS A 416 -11.79 -21.10 -1.79
CA HIS A 416 -11.77 -19.70 -1.40
C HIS A 416 -10.35 -19.14 -1.30
N PHE A 417 -9.34 -20.00 -1.35
CA PHE A 417 -7.92 -19.61 -1.33
C PHE A 417 -7.48 -19.17 -2.72
N ALA A 418 -7.32 -17.85 -2.92
CA ALA A 418 -6.78 -17.21 -4.12
C ALA A 418 -7.51 -17.46 -5.47
N VAL A 419 -8.38 -18.47 -5.58
CA VAL A 419 -9.13 -18.78 -6.81
C VAL A 419 -10.00 -17.60 -7.27
N PRO A 420 -10.79 -16.93 -6.40
CA PRO A 420 -11.65 -15.83 -6.85
C PRO A 420 -10.84 -14.62 -7.33
N SER A 421 -9.74 -14.31 -6.64
CA SER A 421 -8.87 -13.17 -6.89
C SER A 421 -7.89 -13.40 -8.05
N PHE A 422 -7.64 -14.64 -8.46
CA PHE A 422 -6.71 -14.96 -9.55
C PHE A 422 -7.12 -14.33 -10.90
N SER A 423 -8.43 -14.20 -11.14
CA SER A 423 -8.94 -13.50 -12.34
C SER A 423 -8.54 -12.02 -12.36
N PHE A 424 -8.58 -11.35 -11.20
CA PHE A 424 -8.16 -9.97 -11.03
C PHE A 424 -6.64 -9.82 -11.08
N TYR A 425 -5.88 -10.79 -10.53
CA TYR A 425 -4.42 -10.86 -10.70
C TYR A 425 -4.04 -10.82 -12.18
N ILE A 426 -4.67 -11.68 -13.00
CA ILE A 426 -4.44 -11.73 -14.45
C ILE A 426 -4.81 -10.38 -15.09
N THR A 427 -5.92 -9.79 -14.68
CA THR A 427 -6.39 -8.50 -15.21
C THR A 427 -5.40 -7.37 -14.93
N ILE A 428 -4.88 -7.27 -13.71
CA ILE A 428 -3.86 -6.27 -13.34
C ILE A 428 -2.61 -6.45 -14.18
N PHE A 429 -2.14 -7.70 -14.30
CA PHE A 429 -0.95 -8.03 -15.08
C PHE A 429 -1.07 -7.59 -16.55
N PHE A 430 -2.17 -7.97 -17.22
CA PHE A 430 -2.38 -7.60 -18.62
C PHE A 430 -2.62 -6.10 -18.80
N TYR A 431 -3.37 -5.48 -17.90
CA TYR A 431 -3.64 -4.04 -17.94
C TYR A 431 -2.34 -3.23 -17.95
N ASP A 432 -1.42 -3.56 -17.05
CA ASP A 432 -0.17 -2.83 -16.92
C ASP A 432 0.82 -3.13 -18.05
N GLU A 433 0.93 -4.38 -18.50
CA GLU A 433 1.76 -4.69 -19.68
C GLU A 433 1.25 -4.00 -20.95
N LEU A 434 -0.08 -3.96 -21.16
CA LEU A 434 -0.67 -3.21 -22.26
C LEU A 434 -0.37 -1.71 -22.15
N ARG A 435 -0.52 -1.11 -20.96
CA ARG A 435 -0.17 0.29 -20.70
C ARG A 435 1.30 0.57 -21.06
N LYS A 436 2.22 -0.30 -20.63
CA LYS A 436 3.65 -0.16 -20.95
C LYS A 436 3.93 -0.27 -22.45
N ILE A 437 3.23 -1.15 -23.16
CA ILE A 437 3.29 -1.23 -24.63
C ILE A 437 2.85 0.09 -25.27
N TYR A 438 1.76 0.70 -24.81
CA TYR A 438 1.29 1.99 -25.33
C TYR A 438 2.27 3.13 -25.07
N LEU A 439 2.86 3.19 -23.87
CA LEU A 439 3.89 4.18 -23.50
C LEU A 439 5.12 4.06 -24.43
N ARG A 440 5.59 2.84 -24.69
CA ARG A 440 6.74 2.62 -25.61
C ARG A 440 6.44 2.98 -27.06
N ARG A 441 5.19 2.90 -27.50
CA ARG A 441 4.75 3.28 -28.85
C ARG A 441 4.44 4.78 -29.00
N GLY A 442 4.59 5.57 -27.93
CA GLY A 442 4.32 7.01 -27.94
C GLY A 442 2.84 7.36 -28.10
N MET A 443 1.93 6.44 -27.77
CA MET A 443 0.49 6.64 -27.90
C MET A 443 -0.14 7.31 -26.66
N VAL A 444 0.63 7.50 -25.57
CA VAL A 444 0.19 8.09 -24.30
C VAL A 444 1.32 8.92 -23.68
#